data_AF-A0A4Y7IQG2-F1
#
_entry.id   AF-A0A4Y7IQG2-F1
#
_cell.length_a   1.000
_cell.length_b   1.000
_cell.length_c   1.000
_cell.angle_alpha   90.00
_cell.angle_beta   90.00
_cell.angle_gamma   90.00
#
_symmetry.space_group_name_H-M   'P 1'
#
loop_
_entity.id
_entity.type
_entity.pdbx_description
1 polymer ?
#
loop_
_entity_poly.entity_id
_entity_poly.type
_entity_poly.pdbx_seq_one_letter_code
_entity_poly.pdbx_strand_id
1 'polypeptide(L)'
;MNLITINSVEGSDTFSLTDISKLLLNNQERSLKDWVLGIDDELSINGWHELSDYCLYADDAPTPFVKFHGKTLWKLAAEVPEVNELINNGMASDSKMIMPAFGQGCGSILNDVTKIVDIGGGTGAAMSYVAKAFPAIKCMVFDLPHVVDAAPEIPGVQMVGGNMFEFIPPADTLLLKFMLHGCKDAECIKLLKRCKEIIPAHHGKVIIIEMVLDHDEDDDDLTQARLSFDLDMMLSSGGKERTKDEWRILLEEAGFNKIEFIPIFAIQSVIVAYP
;
A
#
# COMPACT_ATOMS: atom_id res chain seq x y z
N MET A 1 -22.36 6.88 -9.34
CA MET A 1 -21.88 5.49 -9.52
C MET A 1 -22.98 4.52 -9.11
N ASN A 2 -23.41 3.59 -9.97
CA ASN A 2 -24.52 2.66 -9.68
C ASN A 2 -23.97 1.25 -9.40
N LEU A 3 -24.24 0.71 -8.20
CA LEU A 3 -23.85 -0.66 -7.83
C LEU A 3 -24.85 -1.70 -8.34
N ILE A 4 -26.10 -1.32 -8.59
CA ILE A 4 -27.14 -2.25 -9.02
C ILE A 4 -27.92 -1.61 -10.16
N THR A 5 -28.24 -2.40 -11.18
CA THR A 5 -29.21 -2.04 -12.20
C THR A 5 -30.57 -2.59 -11.81
N ILE A 6 -31.59 -1.74 -11.80
CA ILE A 6 -32.98 -2.12 -11.53
C ILE A 6 -33.70 -2.27 -12.85
N ASN A 7 -34.29 -3.44 -13.10
CA ASN A 7 -35.11 -3.71 -14.28
C ASN A 7 -36.52 -4.11 -13.84
N SER A 8 -37.54 -3.40 -14.31
CA SER A 8 -38.94 -3.76 -14.03
C SER A 8 -39.46 -4.68 -15.12
N VAL A 9 -39.84 -5.91 -14.76
CA VAL A 9 -40.43 -6.90 -15.65
C VAL A 9 -41.78 -7.33 -15.09
N GLU A 10 -42.84 -7.15 -15.88
CA GLU A 10 -44.23 -7.53 -15.53
C GLU A 10 -44.73 -6.95 -14.18
N GLY A 11 -44.28 -5.74 -13.82
CA GLY A 11 -44.66 -5.09 -12.56
C GLY A 11 -43.87 -5.58 -11.34
N SER A 12 -42.84 -6.41 -11.53
CA SER A 12 -41.87 -6.80 -10.51
C SER A 12 -40.50 -6.21 -10.80
N ASP A 13 -39.83 -5.68 -9.78
CA ASP A 13 -38.46 -5.18 -9.91
C ASP A 13 -37.46 -6.32 -9.74
N THR A 14 -36.49 -6.38 -10.64
CA THR A 14 -35.35 -7.30 -10.61
C THR A 14 -34.05 -6.51 -10.51
N PHE A 15 -33.07 -7.06 -9.79
CA PHE A 15 -31.80 -6.41 -9.50
C PHE A 15 -30.66 -7.21 -10.14
N SER A 16 -29.81 -6.54 -10.91
CA SER A 16 -28.65 -7.17 -11.57
C SER A 16 -27.35 -6.42 -11.25
N LEU A 17 -26.24 -7.17 -11.18
CA LEU A 17 -24.91 -6.63 -10.92
C LEU A 17 -24.43 -5.72 -12.06
N THR A 18 -23.83 -4.59 -11.71
CA THR A 18 -23.00 -3.77 -12.60
C THR A 18 -21.56 -4.26 -12.61
N ASP A 19 -20.74 -3.82 -13.58
CA ASP A 19 -19.31 -4.16 -13.61
C ASP A 19 -18.56 -3.73 -12.36
N ILE A 20 -18.99 -2.62 -11.73
CA ILE A 20 -18.46 -2.15 -10.47
C ILE A 20 -18.83 -3.10 -9.32
N SER A 21 -20.10 -3.48 -9.19
CA SER A 21 -20.51 -4.39 -8.11
C SER A 21 -19.93 -5.80 -8.23
N LYS A 22 -19.52 -6.21 -9.43
CA LYS A 22 -18.78 -7.49 -9.61
C LYS A 22 -17.44 -7.47 -8.89
N LEU A 23 -16.85 -6.30 -8.65
CA LEU A 23 -15.64 -6.14 -7.82
C LEU A 23 -15.91 -6.48 -6.35
N LEU A 24 -17.16 -6.57 -5.90
CA LEU A 24 -17.50 -6.89 -4.49
C LEU A 24 -17.81 -8.38 -4.26
N LEU A 25 -17.65 -9.23 -5.29
CA LEU A 25 -17.92 -10.66 -5.18
C LEU A 25 -16.77 -11.39 -4.48
N ASN A 26 -17.09 -12.33 -3.57
CA ASN A 26 -16.12 -13.09 -2.75
C ASN A 26 -15.08 -13.91 -3.55
N ASN A 27 -15.43 -14.38 -4.76
CA ASN A 27 -14.62 -15.35 -5.52
C ASN A 27 -13.99 -14.77 -6.78
N GLN A 28 -13.72 -13.46 -6.78
CA GLN A 28 -13.01 -12.80 -7.86
C GLN A 28 -11.56 -12.57 -7.48
N GLU A 29 -10.63 -12.89 -8.39
CA GLU A 29 -9.19 -12.65 -8.16
C GLU A 29 -8.91 -11.16 -7.88
N ARG A 30 -9.73 -10.26 -8.44
CA ARG A 30 -9.68 -8.80 -8.25
C ARG A 30 -10.83 -8.26 -7.41
N SER A 31 -11.25 -9.01 -6.39
CA SER A 31 -12.27 -8.54 -5.44
C SER A 31 -11.74 -7.39 -4.57
N LEU A 32 -12.50 -6.31 -4.49
CA LEU A 32 -12.32 -5.16 -3.58
C LEU A 32 -13.18 -5.26 -2.33
N LYS A 33 -13.90 -6.36 -2.12
CA LYS A 33 -14.78 -6.51 -0.95
C LYS A 33 -14.03 -6.25 0.36
N ASP A 34 -12.87 -6.90 0.54
CA ASP A 34 -12.14 -6.80 1.80
C ASP A 34 -11.46 -5.42 1.96
N TRP A 35 -11.12 -4.75 0.86
CA TRP A 35 -10.72 -3.34 0.88
C TRP A 35 -11.87 -2.45 1.39
N VAL A 36 -13.08 -2.60 0.83
CA VAL A 36 -14.27 -1.85 1.24
C VAL A 36 -14.60 -2.10 2.71
N LEU A 37 -14.57 -3.37 3.16
CA LEU A 37 -14.78 -3.69 4.57
C LEU A 37 -13.74 -3.05 5.49
N GLY A 38 -12.48 -2.93 5.06
CA GLY A 38 -11.42 -2.31 5.86
C GLY A 38 -11.57 -0.79 5.98
N ILE A 39 -11.86 -0.10 4.88
CA ILE A 39 -12.00 1.37 4.89
C ILE A 39 -13.31 1.82 5.56
N ASP A 40 -14.36 1.01 5.49
CA ASP A 40 -15.68 1.31 6.08
C ASP A 40 -15.87 0.73 7.49
N ASP A 41 -14.85 0.08 8.06
CA ASP A 41 -14.93 -0.42 9.44
C ASP A 41 -14.98 0.72 10.45
N GLU A 42 -15.65 0.49 11.58
CA GLU A 42 -15.74 1.45 12.68
C GLU A 42 -14.36 1.90 13.17
N LEU A 43 -13.37 0.99 13.14
CA LEU A 43 -11.98 1.30 13.47
C LEU A 43 -11.41 2.45 12.62
N SER A 44 -11.69 2.44 11.32
CA SER A 44 -11.19 3.39 10.33
C SER A 44 -12.00 4.69 10.33
N ILE A 45 -13.34 4.59 10.39
CA ILE A 45 -14.23 5.75 10.31
C ILE A 45 -14.18 6.62 11.57
N ASN A 46 -13.96 6.06 12.76
CA ASN A 46 -14.03 6.83 14.02
C ASN A 46 -13.13 8.07 14.03
N GLY A 47 -11.92 7.98 13.44
CA GLY A 47 -10.99 9.11 13.36
C GLY A 47 -11.53 10.32 12.57
N TRP A 48 -12.41 10.09 11.60
CA TRP A 48 -12.97 11.13 10.74
C TRP A 48 -13.88 12.10 11.49
N HIS A 49 -14.52 11.66 12.57
CA HIS A 49 -15.37 12.52 13.40
C HIS A 49 -14.58 13.60 14.16
N GLU A 50 -13.26 13.47 14.26
CA GLU A 50 -12.37 14.39 14.96
C GLU A 50 -11.59 15.31 14.01
N LEU A 51 -11.82 15.23 12.70
CA LEU A 51 -11.05 15.98 11.69
C LEU A 51 -11.00 17.49 11.99
N SER A 52 -12.14 18.10 12.33
CA SER A 52 -12.23 19.54 12.66
C SER A 52 -11.37 19.92 13.86
N ASP A 53 -11.39 19.09 14.91
CA ASP A 53 -10.63 19.36 16.13
C ASP A 53 -9.13 19.12 15.89
N TYR A 54 -8.79 18.10 15.10
CA TYR A 54 -7.41 17.76 14.77
C TYR A 54 -6.70 18.86 14.00
N CYS A 55 -7.39 19.54 13.07
CA CYS A 55 -6.87 20.71 12.37
C CYS A 55 -6.51 21.90 13.29
N LEU A 56 -6.94 21.89 14.55
CA LEU A 56 -6.69 22.98 15.52
C LEU A 56 -5.55 22.65 16.50
N TYR A 57 -5.07 21.41 16.53
CA TYR A 57 -4.00 20.99 17.43
C TYR A 57 -2.60 21.22 16.84
N ALA A 58 -1.58 21.12 17.69
CA ALA A 58 -0.18 21.18 17.27
C ALA A 58 0.25 19.88 16.55
N ASP A 59 1.28 19.96 15.71
CA ASP A 59 1.80 18.86 14.87
C ASP A 59 2.28 17.60 15.64
N ASP A 60 2.41 17.70 16.96
CA ASP A 60 2.83 16.64 17.87
C ASP A 60 1.67 15.96 18.63
N ALA A 61 0.42 16.40 18.40
CA ALA A 61 -0.75 15.75 18.96
C ALA A 61 -0.86 14.30 18.48
N PRO A 62 -1.36 13.37 19.33
CA PRO A 62 -1.71 12.03 18.89
C PRO A 62 -2.72 12.09 17.74
N THR A 63 -2.56 11.21 16.76
CA THR A 63 -3.54 11.11 15.66
C THR A 63 -4.92 10.76 16.22
N PRO A 64 -6.02 11.15 15.55
CA PRO A 64 -7.37 10.74 15.95
C PRO A 64 -7.52 9.24 16.18
N PHE A 65 -6.87 8.41 15.35
CA PHE A 65 -6.82 6.97 15.58
C PHE A 65 -6.22 6.60 16.95
N VAL A 66 -5.06 7.16 17.28
CA VAL A 66 -4.42 6.92 18.59
C VAL A 66 -5.26 7.48 19.73
N LYS A 67 -5.93 8.61 19.54
CA LYS A 67 -6.84 9.22 20.53
C LYS A 67 -8.02 8.29 20.86
N PHE A 68 -8.65 7.68 19.86
CA PHE A 68 -9.78 6.76 20.07
C PHE A 68 -9.35 5.39 20.58
N HIS A 69 -8.31 4.80 19.98
CA HIS A 69 -7.95 3.40 20.21
C HIS A 69 -6.81 3.22 21.23
N GLY A 70 -6.22 4.31 21.70
CA GLY A 70 -5.15 4.36 22.71
C GLY A 70 -3.77 3.89 22.22
N LYS A 71 -3.65 3.47 20.96
CA LYS A 71 -2.43 2.94 20.36
C LYS A 71 -2.44 3.10 18.83
N THR A 72 -1.30 2.92 18.19
CA THR A 72 -1.19 2.95 16.73
C THR A 72 -1.86 1.73 16.11
N LEU A 73 -2.29 1.84 14.85
CA LEU A 73 -2.91 0.76 14.08
C LEU A 73 -2.12 -0.56 14.16
N TRP A 74 -0.81 -0.49 13.92
CA TRP A 74 0.08 -1.66 13.94
C TRP A 74 0.21 -2.32 15.32
N LYS A 75 0.15 -1.53 16.41
CA LYS A 75 0.15 -2.09 17.77
C LYS A 75 -1.20 -2.73 18.10
N LEU A 76 -2.29 -2.17 17.60
CA LEU A 76 -3.62 -2.77 17.77
C LEU A 76 -3.75 -4.08 17.01
N ALA A 77 -3.29 -4.13 15.76
CA ALA A 77 -3.24 -5.35 14.96
C ALA A 77 -2.42 -6.45 15.64
N ALA A 78 -1.30 -6.10 16.27
CA ALA A 78 -0.48 -7.07 17.01
C ALA A 78 -1.20 -7.71 18.21
N GLU A 79 -2.19 -7.03 18.79
CA GLU A 79 -2.89 -7.45 20.01
C GLU A 79 -4.29 -8.00 19.75
N VAL A 80 -4.94 -7.60 18.66
CA VAL A 80 -6.34 -7.92 18.33
C VAL A 80 -6.39 -8.66 16.99
N PRO A 81 -6.56 -10.00 16.99
CA PRO A 81 -6.54 -10.81 15.77
C PRO A 81 -7.52 -10.36 14.69
N GLU A 82 -8.72 -9.91 15.08
CA GLU A 82 -9.75 -9.44 14.15
C GLU A 82 -9.31 -8.18 13.41
N VAL A 83 -8.60 -7.27 14.10
CA VAL A 83 -8.02 -6.05 13.49
C VAL A 83 -6.89 -6.42 12.55
N ASN A 84 -6.02 -7.37 12.95
CA ASN A 84 -4.96 -7.87 12.09
C ASN A 84 -5.51 -8.49 10.80
N GLU A 85 -6.51 -9.36 10.92
CA GLU A 85 -7.15 -10.01 9.79
C GLU A 85 -7.80 -8.99 8.85
N LEU A 86 -8.53 -8.02 9.40
CA LEU A 86 -9.19 -6.95 8.63
C LEU A 86 -8.17 -6.17 7.78
N ILE A 87 -7.10 -5.67 8.40
CA ILE A 87 -6.07 -4.88 7.71
C ILE A 87 -5.34 -5.73 6.67
N ASN A 88 -4.94 -6.95 7.03
CA ASN A 88 -4.21 -7.84 6.12
C ASN A 88 -5.06 -8.21 4.91
N ASN A 89 -6.35 -8.48 5.09
CA ASN A 89 -7.26 -8.80 3.98
C ASN A 89 -7.49 -7.59 3.08
N GLY A 90 -7.64 -6.39 3.67
CA GLY A 90 -7.73 -5.13 2.91
C GLY A 90 -6.48 -4.90 2.06
N MET A 91 -5.29 -4.95 2.66
CA MET A 91 -4.02 -4.75 1.95
C MET A 91 -3.76 -5.83 0.88
N ALA A 92 -4.17 -7.07 1.12
CA ALA A 92 -4.09 -8.13 0.13
C ALA A 92 -5.06 -7.91 -1.04
N SER A 93 -6.27 -7.40 -0.78
CA SER A 93 -7.27 -7.04 -1.79
C SER A 93 -6.75 -5.96 -2.74
N ASP A 94 -6.20 -4.87 -2.21
CA ASP A 94 -5.56 -3.82 -3.02
C ASP A 94 -4.36 -4.35 -3.81
N SER A 95 -3.49 -5.14 -3.18
CA SER A 95 -2.33 -5.75 -3.84
C SER A 95 -2.73 -6.64 -5.03
N LYS A 96 -3.80 -7.43 -4.90
CA LYS A 96 -4.31 -8.26 -6.01
C LYS A 96 -4.86 -7.41 -7.16
N MET A 97 -5.35 -6.21 -6.88
CA MET A 97 -5.83 -5.29 -7.90
C MET A 97 -4.69 -4.59 -8.65
N ILE A 98 -3.69 -4.08 -7.93
CA ILE A 98 -2.60 -3.27 -8.51
C ILE A 98 -1.54 -4.08 -9.24
N MET A 99 -1.18 -5.26 -8.75
CA MET A 99 0.01 -5.97 -9.24
C MET A 99 -0.07 -6.45 -10.70
N PRO A 100 -1.25 -6.83 -11.24
CA PRO A 100 -1.39 -7.02 -12.69
C PRO A 100 -1.08 -5.76 -13.51
N ALA A 101 -1.50 -4.57 -13.04
CA ALA A 101 -1.19 -3.31 -13.70
C ALA A 101 0.31 -2.97 -13.60
N PHE A 102 0.92 -3.21 -12.44
CA PHE A 102 2.39 -3.13 -12.27
C PHE A 102 3.12 -4.00 -13.29
N GLY A 103 2.76 -5.28 -13.40
CA GLY A 103 3.42 -6.21 -14.33
C GLY A 103 3.26 -5.81 -15.80
N GLN A 104 2.09 -5.28 -16.18
CA GLN A 104 1.82 -4.80 -17.53
C GLN A 104 2.56 -3.49 -17.86
N GLY A 105 2.53 -2.52 -16.93
CA GLY A 105 3.07 -1.18 -17.17
C GLY A 105 4.60 -1.09 -17.00
N CYS A 106 5.17 -1.85 -16.07
CA CYS A 106 6.58 -1.70 -15.69
C CYS A 106 7.28 -3.01 -15.31
N GLY A 107 6.70 -4.18 -15.58
CA GLY A 107 7.32 -5.47 -15.20
C GLY A 107 8.74 -5.69 -15.73
N SER A 108 9.12 -5.01 -16.81
CA SER A 108 10.48 -5.03 -17.36
C SER A 108 11.55 -4.53 -16.38
N ILE A 109 11.19 -3.70 -15.38
CA ILE A 109 12.12 -3.27 -14.33
C ILE A 109 12.63 -4.44 -13.50
N LEU A 110 11.97 -5.60 -13.54
CA LEU A 110 12.35 -6.80 -12.80
C LEU A 110 13.21 -7.78 -13.61
N ASN A 111 13.47 -7.52 -14.90
CA ASN A 111 14.15 -8.48 -15.78
C ASN A 111 15.57 -8.86 -15.31
N ASP A 112 16.30 -7.92 -14.70
CA ASP A 112 17.67 -8.12 -14.24
C ASP A 112 17.77 -8.35 -12.72
N VAL A 113 16.64 -8.59 -12.04
CA VAL A 113 16.59 -8.77 -10.59
C VAL A 113 16.79 -10.24 -10.24
N THR A 114 17.70 -10.56 -9.31
CA THR A 114 17.89 -11.94 -8.83
C THR A 114 17.20 -12.20 -7.51
N LYS A 115 17.15 -11.17 -6.63
CA LYS A 115 16.46 -11.22 -5.35
C LYS A 115 15.69 -9.92 -5.10
N ILE A 116 14.42 -10.07 -4.74
CA ILE A 116 13.55 -8.98 -4.29
C ILE A 116 13.06 -9.23 -2.85
N VAL A 117 13.04 -8.17 -2.05
CA VAL A 117 12.45 -8.17 -0.70
C VAL A 117 11.35 -7.12 -0.66
N ASP A 118 10.14 -7.54 -0.31
CA ASP A 118 8.99 -6.68 -0.07
C ASP A 118 8.92 -6.31 1.41
N ILE A 119 9.27 -5.07 1.73
CA ILE A 119 9.32 -4.55 3.09
C ILE A 119 7.93 -4.04 3.44
N GLY A 120 7.34 -4.59 4.50
CA GLY A 120 5.92 -4.37 4.79
C GLY A 120 5.00 -5.07 3.78
N GLY A 121 5.45 -6.18 3.20
CA GLY A 121 4.73 -6.90 2.14
C GLY A 121 3.45 -7.62 2.58
N GLY A 122 3.05 -7.46 3.84
CA GLY A 122 1.81 -7.99 4.40
C GLY A 122 1.78 -9.52 4.37
N THR A 123 0.62 -10.06 4.03
CA THR A 123 0.42 -11.50 3.82
C THR A 123 0.94 -11.99 2.46
N GLY A 124 1.76 -11.20 1.77
CA GLY A 124 2.52 -11.61 0.59
C GLY A 124 1.77 -11.62 -0.73
N ALA A 125 0.62 -10.94 -0.82
CA ALA A 125 -0.16 -10.86 -2.05
C ALA A 125 0.65 -10.28 -3.23
N ALA A 126 1.45 -9.23 -2.98
CA ALA A 126 2.29 -8.65 -4.02
C ALA A 126 3.43 -9.58 -4.47
N MET A 127 4.15 -10.18 -3.52
CA MET A 127 5.20 -11.15 -3.83
C MET A 127 4.69 -12.45 -4.45
N SER A 128 3.47 -12.88 -4.14
CA SER A 128 2.83 -14.01 -4.82
C SER A 128 2.68 -13.75 -6.32
N TYR A 129 2.28 -12.53 -6.70
CA TYR A 129 2.24 -12.13 -8.11
C TYR A 129 3.64 -12.16 -8.75
N VAL A 130 4.63 -11.55 -8.09
CA VAL A 130 6.00 -11.48 -8.62
C VAL A 130 6.60 -12.88 -8.78
N ALA A 131 6.49 -13.76 -7.79
CA ALA A 131 7.00 -15.13 -7.85
C ALA A 131 6.36 -15.94 -8.99
N LYS A 132 5.07 -15.71 -9.28
CA LYS A 132 4.35 -16.36 -10.39
C LYS A 132 4.75 -15.80 -11.76
N ALA A 133 4.89 -14.49 -11.88
CA ALA A 133 5.19 -13.82 -13.15
C ALA A 133 6.68 -13.89 -13.52
N PHE A 134 7.57 -13.93 -12.52
CA PHE A 134 9.02 -13.89 -12.68
C PHE A 134 9.69 -15.01 -11.87
N PRO A 135 9.54 -16.28 -12.28
CA PRO A 135 9.93 -17.45 -11.46
C PRO A 135 11.44 -17.59 -11.21
N ALA A 136 12.27 -16.83 -11.93
CA ALA A 136 13.71 -16.80 -11.70
C ALA A 136 14.11 -15.92 -10.50
N ILE A 137 13.22 -15.04 -10.04
CA ILE A 137 13.48 -14.10 -8.95
C ILE A 137 13.25 -14.78 -7.61
N LYS A 138 14.23 -14.70 -6.71
CA LYS A 138 14.04 -15.10 -5.31
C LYS A 138 13.21 -14.04 -4.59
N CYS A 139 11.99 -14.40 -4.22
CA CYS A 139 11.05 -13.49 -3.59
C CYS A 139 11.03 -13.68 -2.07
N MET A 140 11.01 -12.57 -1.34
CA MET A 140 10.88 -12.55 0.11
C MET A 140 9.90 -11.47 0.53
N VAL A 141 9.06 -11.76 1.51
CA VAL A 141 8.28 -10.78 2.26
C VAL A 141 8.95 -10.59 3.61
N PHE A 142 9.13 -9.33 4.01
CA PHE A 142 9.65 -8.95 5.31
C PHE A 142 8.64 -8.04 6.00
N ASP A 143 8.00 -8.52 7.06
CA ASP A 143 6.95 -7.79 7.78
C ASP A 143 7.05 -8.04 9.29
N LEU A 144 6.19 -7.41 10.09
CA LEU A 144 6.10 -7.66 11.53
C LEU A 144 5.77 -9.15 11.80
N PRO A 145 6.27 -9.73 12.91
CA PRO A 145 6.05 -11.15 13.21
C PRO A 145 4.58 -11.59 13.17
N HIS A 146 3.67 -10.81 13.77
CA HIS A 146 2.24 -11.14 13.81
C HIS A 146 1.56 -11.13 12.43
N VAL A 147 2.11 -10.43 11.45
CA VAL A 147 1.62 -10.40 10.06
C VAL A 147 2.13 -11.64 9.32
N VAL A 148 3.42 -11.93 9.45
CA VAL A 148 4.04 -13.12 8.85
C VAL A 148 3.43 -14.42 9.39
N ASP A 149 3.17 -14.48 10.70
CA ASP A 149 2.55 -15.64 11.33
C ASP A 149 1.10 -15.88 10.85
N ALA A 150 0.41 -14.82 10.43
CA ALA A 150 -0.94 -14.88 9.88
C ALA A 150 -0.96 -15.15 8.35
N ALA A 151 0.20 -15.09 7.68
CA ALA A 151 0.28 -15.25 6.25
C ALA A 151 0.13 -16.73 5.83
N PRO A 152 -0.53 -17.01 4.69
CA PRO A 152 -0.56 -18.35 4.14
C PRO A 152 0.83 -18.75 3.61
N GLU A 153 1.07 -20.05 3.45
CA GLU A 153 2.23 -20.52 2.71
C GLU A 153 2.09 -20.12 1.22
N ILE A 154 3.09 -19.42 0.69
CA ILE A 154 3.11 -18.96 -0.70
C ILE A 154 4.27 -19.65 -1.44
N PRO A 155 4.00 -20.51 -2.43
CA PRO A 155 5.05 -21.17 -3.20
C PRO A 155 6.03 -20.17 -3.83
N GLY A 156 7.32 -20.38 -3.58
CA GLY A 156 8.39 -19.53 -4.14
C GLY A 156 8.63 -18.21 -3.39
N VAL A 157 7.92 -17.96 -2.28
CA VAL A 157 8.09 -16.75 -1.46
C VAL A 157 8.55 -17.13 -0.05
N GLN A 158 9.63 -16.52 0.41
CA GLN A 158 10.08 -16.66 1.79
C GLN A 158 9.45 -15.58 2.67
N MET A 159 8.75 -15.98 3.74
CA MET A 159 8.21 -15.03 4.73
C MET A 159 9.21 -14.86 5.89
N VAL A 160 9.50 -13.62 6.28
CA VAL A 160 10.45 -13.32 7.36
C VAL A 160 9.89 -12.23 8.29
N GLY A 161 9.73 -12.54 9.57
CA GLY A 161 9.29 -11.60 10.58
C GLY A 161 10.42 -10.70 11.11
N GLY A 162 10.18 -9.40 11.27
CA GLY A 162 11.12 -8.47 11.89
C GLY A 162 10.66 -7.01 11.89
N ASN A 163 11.57 -6.12 12.27
CA ASN A 163 11.33 -4.67 12.29
C ASN A 163 12.26 -3.97 11.30
N MET A 164 11.71 -3.33 10.26
CA MET A 164 12.46 -2.65 9.21
C MET A 164 13.34 -1.50 9.71
N PHE A 165 12.98 -0.88 10.84
CA PHE A 165 13.79 0.16 11.46
C PHE A 165 15.00 -0.40 12.23
N GLU A 166 15.05 -1.71 12.47
CA GLU A 166 16.14 -2.42 13.14
C GLU A 166 17.01 -3.22 12.16
N PHE A 167 16.39 -3.90 11.20
CA PHE A 167 17.07 -4.67 10.16
C PHE A 167 16.21 -4.79 8.90
N ILE A 168 16.85 -4.83 7.73
CA ILE A 168 16.20 -5.16 6.45
C ILE A 168 17.06 -6.24 5.77
N PRO A 169 16.47 -7.36 5.30
CA PRO A 169 17.21 -8.39 4.58
C PRO A 169 17.88 -7.87 3.30
N PRO A 170 19.15 -8.23 3.01
CA PRO A 170 19.83 -7.82 1.77
C PRO A 170 19.17 -8.37 0.51
N ALA A 171 19.05 -7.53 -0.52
CA ALA A 171 18.49 -7.88 -1.83
C ALA A 171 18.97 -6.90 -2.91
N ASP A 172 18.83 -7.30 -4.18
CA ASP A 172 19.12 -6.41 -5.32
C ASP A 172 18.04 -5.34 -5.45
N THR A 173 16.81 -5.69 -5.10
CA THR A 173 15.66 -4.79 -5.19
C THR A 173 14.84 -4.86 -3.91
N LEU A 174 14.47 -3.69 -3.40
CA LEU A 174 13.54 -3.55 -2.29
C LEU A 174 12.23 -2.99 -2.82
N LEU A 175 11.11 -3.60 -2.45
CA LEU A 175 9.77 -3.08 -2.72
C LEU A 175 9.20 -2.47 -1.44
N LEU A 176 8.62 -1.28 -1.56
CA LEU A 176 7.89 -0.57 -0.51
C LEU A 176 6.53 -0.17 -1.09
N LYS A 177 5.47 -0.90 -0.74
CA LYS A 177 4.11 -0.60 -1.17
C LYS A 177 3.28 -0.16 0.04
N PHE A 178 2.67 1.03 -0.01
CA PHE A 178 1.89 1.59 1.11
C PHE A 178 2.64 1.55 2.45
N MET A 179 3.90 1.96 2.43
CA MET A 179 4.77 2.00 3.63
C MET A 179 5.17 3.42 4.01
N LEU A 180 5.47 4.24 3.01
CA LEU A 180 6.01 5.58 3.19
C LEU A 180 4.89 6.62 3.33
N HIS A 181 3.70 6.38 2.78
CA HIS A 181 2.56 7.26 3.00
C HIS A 181 2.09 7.29 4.46
N GLY A 182 2.33 6.21 5.21
CA GLY A 182 1.95 6.09 6.62
C GLY A 182 2.95 6.75 7.59
N CYS A 183 4.07 7.28 7.10
CA CYS A 183 5.19 7.78 7.92
C CYS A 183 5.44 9.27 7.69
N LYS A 184 5.98 9.95 8.72
CA LYS A 184 6.47 11.34 8.57
C LYS A 184 7.75 11.36 7.73
N ASP A 185 8.04 12.48 7.07
CA ASP A 185 9.17 12.59 6.14
C ASP A 185 10.52 12.19 6.75
N ALA A 186 10.78 12.60 8.00
CA ALA A 186 12.02 12.22 8.70
C ALA A 186 12.17 10.70 8.88
N GLU A 187 11.06 9.98 9.10
CA GLU A 187 11.04 8.52 9.23
C GLU A 187 11.21 7.85 7.86
N CYS A 188 10.53 8.38 6.84
CA CYS A 188 10.70 7.94 5.45
C CYS A 188 12.16 8.06 5.00
N ILE A 189 12.80 9.22 5.22
CA ILE A 189 14.21 9.46 4.85
C ILE A 189 15.12 8.47 5.59
N LYS A 190 14.87 8.22 6.88
CA LYS A 190 15.64 7.25 7.67
C LYS A 190 15.53 5.83 7.11
N LEU A 191 14.31 5.40 6.77
CA LEU A 191 14.07 4.09 6.16
C LEU A 191 14.73 3.99 4.78
N LEU A 192 14.55 4.99 3.94
CA LEU A 192 15.09 5.03 2.58
C LEU A 192 16.62 5.07 2.56
N LYS A 193 17.28 5.78 3.49
CA LYS A 193 18.74 5.73 3.66
C LYS A 193 19.24 4.32 3.96
N ARG A 194 18.53 3.60 4.84
CA ARG A 194 18.84 2.20 5.14
C ARG A 194 18.62 1.30 3.92
N CYS A 195 17.52 1.49 3.19
CA CYS A 195 17.28 0.77 1.94
C CYS A 195 18.44 0.99 0.95
N LYS A 196 18.90 2.24 0.81
CA LYS A 196 20.04 2.61 -0.04
C LYS A 196 21.34 1.90 0.37
N GLU A 197 21.62 1.80 1.66
CA GLU A 197 22.81 1.13 2.20
C GLU A 197 22.84 -0.38 1.93
N ILE A 198 21.67 -0.98 1.71
CA ILE A 198 21.51 -2.44 1.59
C ILE A 198 21.58 -2.90 0.13
N ILE A 199 21.04 -2.11 -0.80
CA ILE A 199 21.01 -2.47 -2.21
C ILE A 199 22.39 -2.29 -2.89
N PRO A 200 22.71 -3.09 -3.92
CA PRO A 200 23.96 -2.94 -4.67
C PRO A 200 24.08 -1.56 -5.35
N ALA A 201 25.24 -0.91 -5.22
CA ALA A 201 25.44 0.45 -5.76
C ALA A 201 25.30 0.59 -7.29
N HIS A 202 25.50 -0.50 -8.06
CA HIS A 202 25.55 -0.42 -9.53
C HIS A 202 24.27 -0.86 -10.24
N HIS A 203 23.46 -1.70 -9.61
CA HIS A 203 22.25 -2.27 -10.22
C HIS A 203 21.08 -2.40 -9.24
N GLY A 204 21.30 -2.00 -7.98
CA GLY A 204 20.28 -2.02 -6.97
C GLY A 204 19.24 -0.92 -7.20
N LYS A 205 18.01 -1.16 -6.76
CA LYS A 205 16.94 -0.16 -6.83
C LYS A 205 15.95 -0.34 -5.69
N VAL A 206 15.27 0.74 -5.33
CA VAL A 206 14.06 0.70 -4.51
C VAL A 206 12.88 0.98 -5.42
N ILE A 207 11.90 0.07 -5.42
CA ILE A 207 10.61 0.24 -6.08
C ILE A 207 9.63 0.66 -5.00
N ILE A 208 8.92 1.75 -5.25
CA ILE A 208 7.90 2.29 -4.35
C ILE A 208 6.58 2.27 -5.11
N ILE A 209 5.51 1.76 -4.48
CA ILE A 209 4.16 1.75 -5.03
C ILE A 209 3.25 2.51 -4.05
N GLU A 210 2.99 3.78 -4.35
CA GLU A 210 2.33 4.76 -3.50
C GLU A 210 1.52 5.74 -4.36
N MET A 211 0.64 6.54 -3.78
CA MET A 211 -0.06 7.59 -4.54
C MET A 211 0.86 8.78 -4.83
N VAL A 212 0.58 9.47 -5.94
CA VAL A 212 1.23 10.72 -6.34
C VAL A 212 0.13 11.73 -6.65
N LEU A 213 0.02 12.79 -5.86
CA LEU A 213 -1.18 13.66 -5.83
C LEU A 213 -1.37 14.55 -7.07
N ASP A 214 -0.29 14.94 -7.74
CA ASP A 214 -0.25 15.94 -8.80
C ASP A 214 0.08 15.31 -10.16
N HIS A 215 -0.57 14.18 -10.46
CA HIS A 215 -0.33 13.49 -11.71
C HIS A 215 -1.11 14.16 -12.87
N ASP A 216 -0.39 14.68 -13.86
CA ASP A 216 -0.91 15.53 -14.95
C ASP A 216 -2.07 14.90 -15.76
N GLU A 217 -2.25 13.58 -15.70
CA GLU A 217 -3.25 12.81 -16.45
C GLU A 217 -4.43 12.34 -15.60
N ASP A 218 -4.51 12.73 -14.33
CA ASP A 218 -5.62 12.33 -13.46
C ASP A 218 -6.96 12.94 -13.92
N ASP A 219 -8.02 12.14 -13.80
CA ASP A 219 -9.38 12.67 -13.80
C ASP A 219 -9.80 13.17 -12.41
N ASP A 220 -10.95 13.87 -12.36
CA ASP A 220 -11.47 14.46 -11.12
C ASP A 220 -11.75 13.40 -10.04
N ASP A 221 -12.23 12.21 -10.43
CA ASP A 221 -12.57 11.12 -9.51
C ASP A 221 -11.29 10.54 -8.86
N LEU A 222 -10.24 10.34 -9.65
CA LEU A 222 -8.94 9.86 -9.17
C LEU A 222 -8.27 10.86 -8.25
N THR A 223 -8.31 12.15 -8.62
CA THR A 223 -7.80 13.25 -7.79
C THR A 223 -8.53 13.28 -6.44
N GLN A 224 -9.86 13.19 -6.46
CA GLN A 224 -10.67 13.18 -5.23
C GLN A 224 -10.34 11.97 -4.34
N ALA A 225 -10.16 10.79 -4.93
CA ALA A 225 -9.78 9.59 -4.19
C ALA A 225 -8.42 9.78 -3.50
N ARG A 226 -7.39 10.25 -4.23
CA ARG A 226 -6.05 10.46 -3.65
C ARG A 226 -6.04 11.51 -2.54
N LEU A 227 -6.79 12.61 -2.69
CA LEU A 227 -6.95 13.61 -1.62
C LEU A 227 -7.69 13.06 -0.40
N SER A 228 -8.64 12.14 -0.60
CA SER A 228 -9.32 11.46 0.52
C SER A 228 -8.35 10.54 1.28
N PHE A 229 -7.43 9.87 0.57
CA PHE A 229 -6.36 9.08 1.18
C PHE A 229 -5.32 9.94 1.91
N ASP A 230 -5.02 11.15 1.42
CA ASP A 230 -4.15 12.08 2.15
C ASP A 230 -4.70 12.42 3.53
N LEU A 231 -6.00 12.71 3.61
CA LEU A 231 -6.70 12.92 4.87
C LEU A 231 -6.75 11.65 5.72
N ASP A 232 -6.95 10.48 5.11
CA ASP A 232 -6.93 9.21 5.83
C ASP A 232 -5.57 8.96 6.50
N MET A 233 -4.46 9.21 5.80
CA MET A 233 -3.10 9.08 6.36
C MET A 233 -2.86 10.08 7.48
N MET A 234 -3.34 11.32 7.33
CA MET A 234 -3.26 12.34 8.38
C MET A 234 -3.98 11.90 9.66
N LEU A 235 -5.15 11.28 9.54
CA LEU A 235 -6.01 10.89 10.68
C LEU A 235 -5.61 9.54 11.31
N SER A 236 -5.11 8.60 10.50
CA SER A 236 -4.81 7.24 10.93
C SER A 236 -3.39 7.10 11.49
N SER A 237 -2.38 7.50 10.71
CA SER A 237 -0.97 7.26 11.01
C SER A 237 -0.16 8.54 11.24
N GLY A 238 -0.71 9.71 10.89
CA GLY A 238 0.00 10.99 10.90
C GLY A 238 0.98 11.12 9.73
N GLY A 239 0.77 10.31 8.70
CA GLY A 239 1.47 10.37 7.42
C GLY A 239 0.78 11.32 6.44
N LYS A 240 1.07 11.13 5.15
CA LYS A 240 0.49 11.90 4.05
C LYS A 240 0.69 11.21 2.70
N GLU A 241 -0.19 11.50 1.76
CA GLU A 241 0.12 11.31 0.34
C GLU A 241 0.99 12.47 -0.14
N ARG A 242 1.83 12.22 -1.14
CA ARG A 242 2.86 13.19 -1.56
C ARG A 242 2.69 13.57 -3.02
N THR A 243 3.03 14.82 -3.33
CA THR A 243 3.21 15.27 -4.71
C THR A 243 4.49 14.68 -5.30
N LYS A 244 4.64 14.75 -6.62
CA LYS A 244 5.83 14.32 -7.35
C LYS A 244 7.08 15.08 -6.91
N ASP A 245 6.93 16.38 -6.61
CA ASP A 245 8.01 17.21 -6.10
C ASP A 245 8.39 16.84 -4.66
N GLU A 246 7.42 16.57 -3.79
CA GLU A 246 7.68 16.08 -2.43
C GLU A 246 8.37 14.71 -2.44
N TRP A 247 7.92 13.78 -3.29
CA TRP A 247 8.59 12.49 -3.51
C TRP A 247 10.04 12.68 -3.97
N ARG A 248 10.29 13.60 -4.91
CA ARG A 248 11.64 13.86 -5.41
C ARG A 248 12.55 14.38 -4.31
N ILE A 249 12.11 15.39 -3.55
CA ILE A 249 12.87 15.95 -2.42
C ILE A 249 13.21 14.84 -1.41
N LEU A 250 12.22 14.05 -1.02
CA LEU A 250 12.37 12.99 -0.02
C LEU A 250 13.37 11.91 -0.45
N LEU A 251 13.35 11.52 -1.73
CA LEU A 251 14.28 10.53 -2.28
C LEU A 251 15.70 11.11 -2.48
N GLU A 252 15.82 12.37 -2.89
CA GLU A 252 17.11 13.06 -3.01
C GLU A 252 17.77 13.26 -1.63
N GLU A 253 17.00 13.61 -0.60
CA GLU A 253 17.49 13.71 0.79
C GLU A 253 17.91 12.35 1.38
N ALA A 254 17.27 11.27 0.92
CA ALA A 254 17.70 9.90 1.21
C ALA A 254 18.94 9.47 0.39
N GLY A 255 19.35 10.29 -0.57
CA GLY A 255 20.58 10.15 -1.35
C GLY A 255 20.42 9.45 -2.69
N PHE A 256 19.20 9.16 -3.15
CA PHE A 256 19.00 8.57 -4.48
C PHE A 256 19.30 9.61 -5.57
N ASN A 257 19.96 9.20 -6.65
CA ASN A 257 20.44 10.12 -7.69
C ASN A 257 19.61 10.10 -8.98
N LYS A 258 18.83 9.03 -9.18
CA LYS A 258 17.96 8.86 -10.33
C LYS A 258 16.61 8.36 -9.84
N ILE A 259 15.56 9.05 -10.24
CA ILE A 259 14.19 8.78 -9.82
C ILE A 259 13.32 8.75 -11.08
N GLU A 260 12.61 7.64 -11.27
CA GLU A 260 11.67 7.44 -12.37
C GLU A 260 10.26 7.35 -11.80
N PHE A 261 9.33 8.12 -12.35
CA PHE A 261 7.90 8.03 -12.03
C PHE A 261 7.20 7.36 -13.20
N ILE A 262 6.52 6.25 -12.94
CA ILE A 262 5.84 5.44 -13.94
C ILE A 262 4.36 5.33 -13.55
N PRO A 263 3.45 6.04 -14.23
CA PRO A 263 2.03 5.80 -14.03
C PRO A 263 1.67 4.39 -14.47
N ILE A 264 0.76 3.79 -13.72
CA ILE A 264 0.11 2.53 -14.06
C ILE A 264 -1.39 2.72 -13.94
N PHE A 265 -2.17 1.80 -14.52
CA PHE A 265 -3.63 1.90 -14.52
C PHE A 265 -4.23 1.56 -13.14
N ALA A 266 -4.02 2.45 -12.17
CA ALA A 266 -4.45 2.34 -10.79
C ALA A 266 -4.31 3.66 -10.00
N ILE A 267 -4.75 3.65 -8.73
CA ILE A 267 -4.65 4.81 -7.83
C ILE A 267 -3.21 5.12 -7.42
N GLN A 268 -2.37 4.10 -7.27
CA GLN A 268 -0.94 4.24 -7.01
C GLN A 268 -0.17 4.46 -8.32
N SER A 269 0.97 5.13 -8.21
CA SER A 269 2.02 5.16 -9.21
C SER A 269 3.19 4.28 -8.77
N VAL A 270 4.08 3.95 -9.71
CA VAL A 270 5.35 3.29 -9.42
C VAL A 270 6.46 4.32 -9.45
N ILE A 271 7.26 4.37 -8.40
CA ILE A 271 8.47 5.20 -8.33
C ILE A 271 9.67 4.27 -8.22
N VAL A 272 10.65 4.43 -9.10
CA VAL A 272 11.90 3.65 -9.07
C VAL A 272 13.05 4.58 -8.71
N ALA A 273 13.69 4.31 -7.57
CA ALA A 273 14.80 5.09 -7.05
C ALA A 273 16.11 4.28 -7.13
N TYR A 274 17.14 4.88 -7.74
CA TYR A 274 18.46 4.27 -7.90
C TYR A 274 19.52 5.01 -7.05
N PRO A 275 20.42 4.27 -6.37
CA PRO A 275 21.36 4.80 -5.39
C PRO A 275 22.45 5.70 -5.98
#